data_AF-A0A4Q5RMI3-F1
#
_entry.id   AF-A0A4Q5RMI3-F1
#
_cell.length_a   1.000
_cell.length_b   1.000
_cell.length_c   1.000
_cell.angle_alpha   90.00
_cell.angle_beta   90.00
_cell.angle_gamma   90.00
#
_symmetry.space_group_name_H-M   'P 1'
#
loop_
_entity.id
_entity.type
_entity.pdbx_description
1 polymer ?
#
loop_
_entity_poly.entity_id
_entity_poly.type
_entity_poly.pdbx_seq_one_letter_code
_entity_poly.pdbx_strand_id
1 'polypeptide(L)'
;MTGSGKTKILHQLKSLGKQIIDLEDLAQHQGSSYGTLGKLIQPTQEQFENNLALALSALDKNQRTWVEDESLTIGKRSVPNPFWHQMRNAPVINIEVPLIERIRNLVVEYGKLDKEFLIESTQRIGKRLGPEQTRDAIIAIRENRMEDFIRLVLVYYDKTYQSGLTKRNKENVFSIELESANIAAKAERILDFTGTLTSLVKHSAE
;
A
#
# COMPACT_ATOMS: atom_id res chain seq x y z
N MET A 1 5.16 0.91 0.70
CA MET A 1 5.76 -0.31 0.11
C MET A 1 4.96 -1.57 0.47
N THR A 2 5.01 -2.63 -0.34
CA THR A 2 4.33 -3.92 -0.07
C THR A 2 4.93 -4.64 1.14
N GLY A 3 4.10 -5.27 1.98
CA GLY A 3 4.54 -5.97 3.20
C GLY A 3 4.84 -5.07 4.41
N SER A 4 4.52 -3.78 4.34
CA SER A 4 4.75 -2.81 5.43
C SER A 4 3.62 -2.70 6.45
N GLY A 5 2.47 -3.35 6.20
CA GLY A 5 1.31 -3.31 7.10
C GLY A 5 0.48 -2.02 7.02
N LYS A 6 0.55 -1.27 5.91
CA LYS A 6 -0.20 -0.01 5.68
C LYS A 6 -1.67 -0.11 6.08
N THR A 7 -2.38 -1.13 5.60
CA THR A 7 -3.82 -1.32 5.87
C THR A 7 -4.11 -1.48 7.36
N LYS A 8 -3.27 -2.25 8.08
CA LYS A 8 -3.39 -2.40 9.55
C LYS A 8 -3.18 -1.08 10.27
N ILE A 9 -2.18 -0.30 9.84
CA ILE A 9 -1.90 1.04 10.39
C ILE A 9 -3.08 1.99 10.11
N LEU A 10 -3.64 1.98 8.90
CA LEU A 10 -4.77 2.82 8.52
C LEU A 10 -6.01 2.51 9.37
N HIS A 11 -6.36 1.25 9.55
CA HIS A 11 -7.44 0.86 10.46
C HIS A 11 -7.18 1.23 11.92
N GLN A 12 -5.92 1.18 12.36
CA GLN A 12 -5.55 1.64 13.69
C GLN A 12 -5.70 3.16 13.83
N LEU A 13 -5.41 3.95 12.79
CA LEU A 13 -5.72 5.39 12.81
C LEU A 13 -7.24 5.62 12.93
N LYS A 14 -8.06 4.80 12.27
CA LYS A 14 -9.53 4.84 12.43
C LYS A 14 -9.96 4.51 13.85
N SER A 15 -9.37 3.50 14.50
CA SER A 15 -9.70 3.15 15.90
C SER A 15 -9.29 4.25 16.89
N LEU A 16 -8.29 5.06 16.55
CA LEU A 16 -7.89 6.28 17.26
C LEU A 16 -8.73 7.53 16.88
N GLY A 17 -9.87 7.35 16.21
CA GLY A 17 -10.81 8.42 15.88
C GLY A 17 -10.39 9.32 14.71
N LYS A 18 -9.45 8.88 13.85
CA LYS A 18 -9.06 9.64 12.65
C LYS A 18 -9.92 9.26 11.44
N GLN A 19 -10.12 10.20 10.53
CA GLN A 19 -10.81 9.94 9.28
C GLN A 19 -9.91 9.18 8.30
N ILE A 20 -10.42 8.11 7.71
CA ILE A 20 -9.68 7.32 6.72
C ILE A 20 -10.51 7.08 5.47
N ILE A 21 -9.84 6.93 4.33
CA ILE A 21 -10.38 6.32 3.12
C ILE A 21 -9.49 5.12 2.78
N ASP A 22 -10.07 3.93 2.88
CA ASP A 22 -9.46 2.65 2.55
C ASP A 22 -9.82 2.31 1.10
N LEU A 23 -8.93 2.61 0.17
CA LEU A 23 -9.21 2.45 -1.26
C LEU A 23 -9.16 0.98 -1.67
N GLU A 24 -8.29 0.20 -1.03
CA GLU A 24 -8.20 -1.24 -1.23
C GLU A 24 -9.50 -1.95 -0.82
N ASP A 25 -10.08 -1.61 0.34
CA ASP A 25 -11.37 -2.15 0.78
C ASP A 25 -12.51 -1.72 -0.15
N LEU A 26 -12.58 -0.43 -0.52
CA LEU A 26 -13.59 0.04 -1.48
C LEU A 26 -13.51 -0.66 -2.84
N ALA A 27 -12.29 -0.99 -3.29
CA ALA A 27 -12.02 -1.73 -4.52
C ALA A 27 -12.04 -3.26 -4.34
N GLN A 28 -12.23 -3.76 -3.12
CA GLN A 28 -12.17 -5.17 -2.77
C GLN A 28 -10.87 -5.83 -3.28
N HIS A 29 -9.73 -5.22 -2.95
CA HIS A 29 -8.38 -5.57 -3.41
C HIS A 29 -7.40 -5.75 -2.24
N GLN A 30 -6.26 -6.42 -2.45
CA GLN A 30 -5.20 -6.62 -1.44
C GLN A 30 -3.83 -6.18 -1.96
N GLY A 31 -3.68 -4.87 -2.19
CA GLY A 31 -2.43 -4.12 -2.34
C GLY A 31 -1.26 -4.68 -3.14
N SER A 32 -1.46 -5.70 -3.96
CA SER A 32 -0.38 -6.48 -4.58
C SER A 32 -0.84 -7.21 -5.83
N SER A 33 0.12 -7.61 -6.67
CA SER A 33 -0.14 -8.46 -7.85
C SER A 33 -0.54 -9.89 -7.48
N TYR A 34 -0.29 -10.29 -6.22
CA TYR A 34 -0.67 -11.58 -5.67
C TYR A 34 -2.06 -11.56 -4.99
N GLY A 35 -2.73 -10.40 -4.94
CA GLY A 35 -4.18 -10.28 -4.75
C GLY A 35 -4.81 -11.10 -3.63
N THR A 36 -6.11 -11.41 -3.80
CA THR A 36 -7.02 -11.92 -2.76
C THR A 36 -7.32 -13.41 -2.84
N LEU A 37 -6.58 -14.19 -3.66
CA LEU A 37 -6.95 -15.56 -4.05
C LEU A 37 -8.37 -15.65 -4.65
N GLY A 38 -8.86 -14.58 -5.29
CA GLY A 38 -10.24 -14.54 -5.80
C GLY A 38 -11.32 -14.54 -4.71
N LYS A 39 -10.96 -14.40 -3.42
CA LYS A 39 -11.92 -14.32 -2.30
C LYS A 39 -12.68 -13.01 -2.27
N LEU A 40 -12.08 -11.96 -2.82
CA LEU A 40 -12.73 -10.66 -2.97
C LEU A 40 -13.12 -10.47 -4.44
N ILE A 41 -14.38 -10.14 -4.66
CA ILE A 41 -14.92 -9.81 -5.97
C ILE A 41 -14.85 -8.29 -6.10
N GLN A 42 -14.02 -7.80 -7.01
CA GLN A 42 -13.96 -6.36 -7.27
C GLN A 42 -15.33 -5.86 -7.77
N PRO A 43 -15.81 -4.72 -7.26
CA PRO A 43 -17.03 -4.10 -7.78
C PRO A 43 -16.86 -3.69 -9.24
N THR A 44 -17.98 -3.31 -9.88
CA THR A 44 -17.93 -2.59 -11.16
C THR A 44 -17.22 -1.24 -10.97
N GLN A 45 -16.81 -0.60 -12.08
CA GLN A 45 -16.22 0.73 -12.01
C GLN A 45 -17.18 1.73 -11.36
N GLU A 46 -18.43 1.73 -11.81
CA GLU A 46 -19.48 2.61 -11.29
C GLU A 46 -19.73 2.37 -9.80
N GLN A 47 -19.79 1.11 -9.35
CA GLN A 47 -20.01 0.82 -7.94
C GLN A 47 -18.82 1.21 -7.06
N PHE A 48 -17.58 1.05 -7.56
CA PHE A 48 -16.40 1.58 -6.86
C PHE A 48 -16.47 3.10 -6.69
N GLU A 49 -16.83 3.82 -7.75
CA GLU A 49 -16.98 5.29 -7.71
C GLU A 49 -18.11 5.72 -6.78
N ASN A 50 -19.25 5.00 -6.78
CA ASN A 50 -20.36 5.24 -5.84
C ASN A 50 -19.92 5.04 -4.38
N ASN A 51 -19.20 3.94 -4.10
CA ASN A 51 -18.69 3.66 -2.76
C ASN A 51 -17.69 4.74 -2.31
N LEU A 52 -16.80 5.17 -3.20
CA LEU A 52 -15.85 6.25 -2.93
C LEU A 52 -16.57 7.58 -2.68
N ALA A 53 -17.55 7.94 -3.50
CA ALA A 53 -18.33 9.16 -3.33
C ALA A 53 -19.07 9.18 -1.97
N LEU A 54 -19.68 8.04 -1.58
CA LEU A 54 -20.33 7.89 -0.30
C LEU A 54 -19.32 8.07 0.85
N ALA A 55 -18.16 7.39 0.79
CA ALA A 55 -17.12 7.52 1.79
C ALA A 55 -16.60 8.96 1.93
N LEU A 56 -16.42 9.66 0.82
CA LEU A 56 -15.99 11.07 0.81
C LEU A 56 -17.06 12.01 1.37
N SER A 57 -18.35 11.73 1.11
CA SER A 57 -19.46 12.58 1.58
C SER A 57 -19.62 12.57 3.09
N ALA A 58 -19.16 11.50 3.77
CA ALA A 58 -19.22 11.34 5.21
C ALA A 58 -18.06 12.04 5.96
N LEU A 59 -17.09 12.61 5.24
CA LEU A 59 -15.92 13.25 5.84
C LEU A 59 -16.24 14.66 6.35
N ASP A 60 -15.78 14.97 7.55
CA ASP A 60 -15.63 16.33 8.06
C ASP A 60 -14.45 17.01 7.35
N LYS A 61 -14.75 18.07 6.60
CA LYS A 61 -13.78 18.85 5.82
C LYS A 61 -12.76 19.60 6.68
N ASN A 62 -13.04 19.79 7.96
CA ASN A 62 -12.13 20.47 8.90
C ASN A 62 -11.14 19.52 9.56
N GLN A 63 -11.24 18.21 9.28
CA GLN A 63 -10.37 17.19 9.84
C GLN A 63 -9.48 16.59 8.76
N ARG A 64 -8.26 16.19 9.16
CA ARG A 64 -7.35 15.46 8.28
C ARG A 64 -7.92 14.09 7.92
N THR A 65 -7.83 13.75 6.64
CA THR A 65 -8.18 12.42 6.12
C THR A 65 -6.91 11.68 5.71
N TRP A 66 -6.80 10.43 6.14
CA TRP A 66 -5.72 9.52 5.78
C TRP A 66 -6.18 8.61 4.64
N VAL A 67 -5.35 8.47 3.61
CA VAL A 67 -5.66 7.66 2.43
C VAL A 67 -4.44 6.81 2.09
N GLU A 68 -4.69 5.60 1.60
CA GLU A 68 -3.64 4.75 1.06
C GLU A 68 -3.00 5.39 -0.18
N ASP A 69 -1.67 5.38 -0.26
CA ASP A 69 -0.95 5.88 -1.43
C ASP A 69 -0.98 4.86 -2.58
N GLU A 70 -2.14 4.71 -3.20
CA GLU A 70 -2.36 3.81 -4.33
C GLU A 70 -2.04 4.46 -5.68
N SER A 71 -1.77 3.60 -6.66
CA SER A 71 -1.59 4.03 -8.04
C SER A 71 -2.92 4.51 -8.65
N LEU A 72 -2.91 5.04 -9.88
CA LEU A 72 -4.14 5.42 -10.56
C LEU A 72 -5.14 4.25 -10.67
N THR A 73 -4.64 3.01 -10.67
CA THR A 73 -5.47 1.81 -10.73
C THR A 73 -5.26 0.90 -9.53
N ILE A 74 -6.35 0.32 -9.03
CA ILE A 74 -6.38 -0.67 -7.95
C ILE A 74 -6.99 -1.95 -8.52
N GLY A 75 -6.15 -2.90 -8.90
CA GLY A 75 -6.56 -4.05 -9.71
C GLY A 75 -7.16 -3.59 -11.04
N LYS A 76 -8.45 -3.85 -11.26
CA LYS A 76 -9.20 -3.44 -12.46
C LYS A 76 -9.97 -2.12 -12.29
N ARG A 77 -9.95 -1.51 -11.10
CA ARG A 77 -10.64 -0.25 -10.83
C ARG A 77 -9.71 0.93 -11.08
N SER A 78 -10.22 1.99 -11.71
CA SER A 78 -9.50 3.25 -11.82
C SER A 78 -9.96 4.20 -10.73
N VAL A 79 -9.03 4.84 -10.04
CA VAL A 79 -9.32 5.96 -9.13
C VAL A 79 -9.74 7.17 -9.99
N PRO A 80 -10.81 7.92 -9.64
CA PRO A 80 -11.17 9.13 -10.37
C PRO A 80 -10.01 10.12 -10.42
N ASN A 81 -9.71 10.62 -11.62
CA ASN A 81 -8.56 11.51 -11.85
C ASN A 81 -8.52 12.72 -10.90
N PRO A 82 -9.62 13.46 -10.62
CA PRO A 82 -9.56 14.59 -9.70
C PRO A 82 -9.09 14.20 -8.30
N PHE A 83 -9.58 13.08 -7.77
CA PHE A 83 -9.19 12.56 -6.47
C PHE A 83 -7.73 12.08 -6.50
N TRP A 84 -7.34 11.34 -7.53
CA TRP A 84 -5.96 10.86 -7.67
C TRP A 84 -4.96 12.01 -7.77
N HIS A 85 -5.23 13.05 -8.57
CA HIS A 85 -4.36 14.23 -8.65
C HIS A 85 -4.22 14.94 -7.29
N GLN A 86 -5.30 15.05 -6.52
CA GLN A 86 -5.24 15.57 -5.16
C GLN A 86 -4.34 14.71 -4.27
N MET A 87 -4.48 13.38 -4.31
CA MET A 87 -3.59 12.45 -3.58
C MET A 87 -2.12 12.60 -3.98
N ARG A 88 -1.84 12.87 -5.27
CA ARG A 88 -0.47 13.06 -5.76
C ARG A 88 0.18 14.33 -5.24
N ASN A 89 -0.61 15.39 -5.00
CA ASN A 89 -0.12 16.67 -4.47
C ASN A 89 -0.11 16.72 -2.94
N ALA A 90 -0.87 15.86 -2.27
CA ALA A 90 -0.94 15.80 -0.81
C ALA A 90 0.39 15.32 -0.17
N PRO A 91 0.67 15.73 1.08
CA PRO A 91 1.74 15.16 1.88
C PRO A 91 1.62 13.63 2.00
N VAL A 92 2.75 12.93 1.85
CA VAL A 92 2.82 11.48 1.99
C VAL A 92 3.83 11.08 3.04
N ILE A 93 3.41 10.15 3.88
CA ILE A 93 4.26 9.47 4.85
C ILE A 93 4.77 8.18 4.21
N ASN A 94 6.05 8.16 3.85
CA ASN A 94 6.72 6.97 3.39
C ASN A 94 7.15 6.13 4.61
N ILE A 95 6.47 5.01 4.82
CA ILE A 95 6.77 4.09 5.91
C ILE A 95 7.89 3.15 5.48
N GLU A 96 9.03 3.27 6.14
CA GLU A 96 10.19 2.40 5.93
C GLU A 96 10.14 1.23 6.90
N VAL A 97 10.22 0.02 6.34
CA VAL A 97 10.17 -1.24 7.10
C VAL A 97 11.35 -2.10 6.65
N PRO A 98 12.14 -2.66 7.59
CA PRO A 98 13.26 -3.52 7.25
C PRO A 98 12.86 -4.66 6.31
N LEU A 99 13.72 -4.99 5.35
CA LEU A 99 13.46 -6.03 4.35
C LEU A 99 13.07 -7.37 5.00
N ILE A 100 13.73 -7.74 6.10
CA ILE A 100 13.45 -9.02 6.78
C ILE A 100 12.04 -9.07 7.37
N GLU A 101 11.52 -7.96 7.90
CA GLU A 101 10.16 -7.90 8.42
C GLU A 101 9.12 -7.98 7.30
N ARG A 102 9.39 -7.28 6.19
CA ARG A 102 8.53 -7.36 5.00
C ARG A 102 8.45 -8.79 4.47
N ILE A 103 9.58 -9.50 4.44
CA ILE A 103 9.63 -10.90 4.03
C ILE A 103 8.76 -11.74 4.97
N ARG A 104 8.94 -11.62 6.29
CA ARG A 104 8.14 -12.37 7.27
C ARG A 104 6.63 -12.12 7.10
N ASN A 105 6.23 -10.86 6.95
CA ASN A 105 4.83 -10.48 6.74
C ASN A 105 4.26 -11.12 5.46
N LEU A 106 5.00 -11.04 4.36
CA LEU A 106 4.55 -11.56 3.08
C LEU A 106 4.61 -13.09 2.99
N VAL A 107 5.51 -13.76 3.73
CA VAL A 107 5.49 -15.22 3.86
C VAL A 107 4.20 -15.66 4.55
N VAL A 108 3.75 -14.96 5.58
CA VAL A 108 2.45 -15.27 6.23
C VAL A 108 1.28 -14.98 5.30
N GLU A 109 1.33 -13.87 4.56
CA GLU A 109 0.24 -13.48 3.65
C GLU A 109 0.14 -14.35 2.41
N TYR A 110 1.27 -14.67 1.78
CA TYR A 110 1.31 -15.43 0.52
C TYR A 110 1.50 -16.93 0.73
N GLY A 111 2.07 -17.37 1.85
CA GLY A 111 2.25 -18.80 2.15
C GLY A 111 0.95 -19.58 2.34
N LYS A 112 -0.17 -18.89 2.56
CA LYS A 112 -1.52 -19.46 2.61
C LYS A 112 -2.23 -19.49 1.24
N LEU A 113 -1.60 -18.97 0.19
CA LEU A 113 -2.18 -18.91 -1.15
C LEU A 113 -1.86 -20.19 -1.92
N ASP A 114 -2.72 -20.50 -2.90
CA ASP A 114 -2.50 -21.61 -3.81
C ASP A 114 -1.24 -21.38 -4.65
N LYS A 115 -0.42 -22.43 -4.82
CA LYS A 115 0.86 -22.34 -5.53
C LYS A 115 0.67 -21.99 -7.00
N GLU A 116 -0.38 -22.49 -7.62
CA GLU A 116 -0.57 -22.36 -9.06
C GLU A 116 -1.02 -20.94 -9.35
N PHE A 117 -1.90 -20.42 -8.49
CA PHE A 117 -2.23 -19.00 -8.46
C PHE A 117 -1.00 -18.09 -8.26
N LEU A 118 -0.07 -18.44 -7.35
CA LEU A 118 1.18 -17.68 -7.16
C LEU A 118 2.03 -17.71 -8.44
N ILE A 119 2.21 -18.88 -9.06
CA ILE A 119 2.98 -19.05 -10.30
C ILE A 119 2.40 -18.22 -11.43
N GLU A 120 1.09 -18.31 -11.67
CA GLU A 120 0.40 -17.51 -12.70
C GLU A 120 0.55 -16.00 -12.45
N SER A 121 0.46 -15.59 -11.19
CA SER A 121 0.66 -14.20 -10.79
C SER A 121 2.10 -13.73 -11.01
N THR A 122 3.09 -14.57 -10.73
CA THR A 122 4.50 -14.29 -11.02
C THR A 122 4.76 -14.18 -12.52
N GLN A 123 4.16 -15.03 -13.34
CA GLN A 123 4.28 -14.97 -14.81
C GLN A 123 3.72 -13.65 -15.36
N ARG A 124 2.58 -13.17 -14.85
CA ARG A 124 1.99 -11.88 -15.26
C ARG A 124 2.92 -10.69 -15.05
N ILE A 125 3.73 -10.70 -14.00
CA ILE A 125 4.73 -9.64 -13.74
C ILE A 125 6.10 -9.94 -14.36
N GLY A 126 6.28 -11.11 -15.00
CA GLY A 126 7.57 -11.62 -15.43
C GLY A 126 8.33 -10.72 -16.40
N LYS A 127 7.63 -9.98 -17.27
CA LYS A 127 8.25 -8.98 -18.17
C LYS A 127 9.01 -7.89 -17.39
N ARG A 128 8.50 -7.49 -16.22
CA ARG A 128 9.10 -6.43 -15.38
C ARG A 128 10.10 -7.00 -14.37
N LEU A 129 9.89 -8.24 -13.94
CA LEU A 129 10.78 -8.96 -13.03
C LEU A 129 12.06 -9.45 -13.75
N GLY A 130 11.94 -9.82 -15.02
CA GLY A 130 13.01 -10.39 -15.85
C GLY A 130 12.94 -11.92 -15.92
N PRO A 131 13.39 -12.53 -17.03
CA PRO A 131 13.18 -13.96 -17.30
C PRO A 131 13.86 -14.86 -16.26
N GLU A 132 15.06 -14.51 -15.82
CA GLU A 132 15.83 -15.26 -14.82
C GLU A 132 15.13 -15.25 -13.45
N GLN A 133 14.85 -14.06 -12.92
CA GLN A 133 14.17 -13.90 -11.63
C GLN A 133 12.76 -14.52 -11.64
N THR A 134 12.05 -14.46 -12.77
CA THR A 134 10.73 -15.11 -12.92
C THR A 134 10.87 -16.64 -12.81
N ARG A 135 11.84 -17.22 -13.50
CA ARG A 135 12.11 -18.66 -13.45
C ARG A 135 12.48 -19.09 -12.02
N ASP A 136 13.39 -18.38 -11.36
CA ASP A 136 13.84 -18.72 -10.00
C ASP A 136 12.72 -18.54 -8.97
N ALA A 137 11.87 -17.52 -9.11
CA ALA A 137 10.70 -17.31 -8.26
C ALA A 137 9.69 -18.45 -8.38
N ILE A 138 9.43 -18.94 -9.60
CA ILE A 138 8.55 -20.09 -9.85
C ILE A 138 9.13 -21.37 -9.25
N ILE A 139 10.44 -21.59 -9.37
CA ILE A 139 11.11 -22.74 -8.73
C ILE A 139 10.96 -22.66 -7.20
N ALA A 140 11.20 -21.49 -6.61
CA ALA A 140 11.06 -21.28 -5.18
C ALA A 140 9.63 -21.56 -4.68
N ILE A 141 8.58 -21.12 -5.41
CA ILE A 141 7.18 -21.45 -5.08
C ILE A 141 6.96 -22.97 -5.08
N ARG A 142 7.39 -23.67 -6.14
CA ARG A 142 7.21 -25.12 -6.28
C ARG A 142 7.87 -25.88 -5.13
N GLU A 143 9.08 -25.48 -4.77
CA GLU A 143 9.90 -26.08 -3.70
C GLU A 143 9.51 -25.63 -2.27
N ASN A 144 8.44 -24.85 -2.09
CA ASN A 144 8.04 -24.25 -0.80
C ASN A 144 9.10 -23.32 -0.17
N ARG A 145 10.04 -22.78 -0.95
CA ARG A 145 11.02 -21.79 -0.51
C ARG A 145 10.42 -20.38 -0.55
N MET A 146 9.42 -20.14 0.30
CA MET A 146 8.63 -18.91 0.28
C MET A 146 9.46 -17.66 0.54
N GLU A 147 10.43 -17.69 1.46
CA GLU A 147 11.31 -16.55 1.68
C GLU A 147 12.09 -16.14 0.42
N ASP A 148 12.62 -17.12 -0.31
CA ASP A 148 13.37 -16.88 -1.55
C ASP A 148 12.46 -16.30 -2.63
N PHE A 149 11.26 -16.87 -2.79
CA PHE A 149 10.23 -16.33 -3.67
C PHE A 149 9.94 -14.85 -3.34
N ILE A 150 9.67 -14.54 -2.07
CA ILE A 150 9.37 -13.17 -1.63
C ILE A 150 10.55 -12.23 -1.91
N ARG A 151 11.78 -12.63 -1.59
CA ARG A 151 12.99 -11.84 -1.87
C ARG A 151 13.10 -11.45 -3.34
N LEU A 152 12.87 -12.41 -4.23
CA LEU A 152 12.92 -12.19 -5.67
C LEU A 152 11.83 -11.20 -6.13
N VAL A 153 10.59 -11.36 -5.67
CA VAL A 153 9.48 -10.51 -6.14
C VAL A 153 9.45 -9.13 -5.49
N LEU A 154 10.04 -8.97 -4.31
CA LEU A 154 10.14 -7.66 -3.64
C LEU A 154 10.95 -6.66 -4.47
N VAL A 155 11.95 -7.12 -5.24
CA VAL A 155 12.71 -6.26 -6.16
C VAL A 155 11.79 -5.56 -7.16
N TYR A 156 10.77 -6.26 -7.66
CA TYR A 156 9.77 -5.67 -8.55
C TYR A 156 8.92 -4.61 -7.84
N TYR A 157 8.41 -4.93 -6.65
CA TYR A 157 7.57 -4.00 -5.88
C TYR A 157 8.33 -2.72 -5.51
N ASP A 158 9.58 -2.84 -5.07
CA ASP A 158 10.38 -1.70 -4.63
C ASP A 158 10.71 -0.76 -5.79
N LYS A 159 11.04 -1.31 -6.96
CA LYS A 159 11.21 -0.51 -8.19
C LYS A 159 9.94 0.25 -8.56
N THR A 160 8.78 -0.40 -8.50
CA THR A 160 7.50 0.27 -8.81
C THR A 160 7.14 1.35 -7.79
N TYR A 161 7.40 1.10 -6.52
CA TYR A 161 7.13 2.03 -5.44
C TYR A 161 8.04 3.27 -5.52
N GLN A 162 9.35 3.07 -5.70
CA GLN A 162 10.32 4.16 -5.91
C GLN A 162 9.97 5.00 -7.12
N SER A 163 9.58 4.37 -8.24
CA SER A 163 9.12 5.08 -9.45
C SER A 163 7.85 5.91 -9.20
N GLY A 164 7.00 5.50 -8.26
CA GLY A 164 5.85 6.28 -7.80
C GLY A 164 6.26 7.48 -6.96
N LEU A 165 7.20 7.31 -6.03
CA LEU A 165 7.69 8.39 -5.17
C LEU A 165 8.48 9.46 -5.95
N THR A 166 9.30 9.07 -6.94
CA THR A 166 10.09 10.04 -7.73
C THR A 166 9.24 10.96 -8.60
N LYS A 167 7.99 10.58 -8.90
CA LYS A 167 7.01 11.41 -9.63
C LYS A 167 6.29 12.42 -8.74
N ARG A 168 6.63 12.48 -7.46
CA ARG A 168 6.04 13.41 -6.49
C ARG A 168 7.00 14.57 -6.21
N ASN A 169 6.45 15.70 -5.75
CA ASN A 169 7.31 16.73 -5.17
C ASN A 169 7.97 16.15 -3.90
N LYS A 170 9.30 16.16 -3.86
CA LYS A 170 10.10 15.63 -2.74
C LYS A 170 9.81 16.34 -1.42
N GLU A 171 9.43 17.60 -1.46
CA GLU A 171 9.06 18.40 -0.28
C GLU A 171 7.81 17.86 0.42
N ASN A 172 6.98 17.10 -0.28
CA ASN A 172 5.76 16.48 0.24
C ASN A 172 5.96 15.01 0.64
N VAL A 173 7.18 14.48 0.60
CA VAL A 173 7.47 13.09 0.95
C VAL A 173 8.27 13.05 2.25
N PHE A 174 7.65 12.52 3.30
CA PHE A 174 8.25 12.41 4.63
C PHE A 174 8.47 10.95 4.98
N SER A 175 9.74 10.53 5.10
CA SER A 175 10.08 9.17 5.51
C SER A 175 10.04 9.01 7.02
N ILE A 176 9.49 7.89 7.49
CA ILE A 176 9.55 7.48 8.88
C ILE A 176 9.87 5.98 8.97
N GLU A 177 10.88 5.65 9.77
CA GLU A 177 11.22 4.27 10.10
C GLU A 177 10.36 3.79 11.27
N LEU A 178 9.73 2.63 11.12
CA LEU A 178 8.82 2.07 12.12
C LEU A 178 9.30 0.68 12.56
N GLU A 179 10.18 0.66 13.56
CA GLU A 179 10.83 -0.55 14.11
C GLU A 179 9.92 -1.41 15.02
N SER A 180 8.85 -0.85 15.58
CA SER A 180 8.00 -1.58 16.55
C SER A 180 7.09 -2.59 15.85
N ALA A 181 7.07 -3.85 16.27
CA ALA A 181 6.08 -4.83 15.76
C ALA A 181 4.61 -4.47 16.12
N ASN A 182 4.40 -3.54 17.06
CA ASN A 182 3.07 -3.14 17.52
C ASN A 182 2.45 -2.06 16.61
N ILE A 183 1.33 -2.40 15.97
CA ILE A 183 0.58 -1.51 15.08
C ILE A 183 0.06 -0.26 15.81
N ALA A 184 -0.35 -0.37 17.07
CA ALA A 184 -0.81 0.78 17.87
C ALA A 184 0.32 1.81 18.03
N ALA A 185 1.52 1.36 18.43
CA ALA A 185 2.70 2.21 18.55
C ALA A 185 3.10 2.83 17.21
N LYS A 186 2.99 2.09 16.09
CA LYS A 186 3.22 2.63 14.74
C LYS A 186 2.26 3.77 14.41
N ALA A 187 0.97 3.60 14.69
CA ALA A 187 -0.05 4.60 14.42
C ALA A 187 0.14 5.87 15.27
N GLU A 188 0.41 5.72 16.56
CA GLU A 188 0.74 6.85 17.46
C GLU A 188 1.96 7.61 16.97
N ARG A 189 3.03 6.90 16.61
CA ARG A 189 4.26 7.52 16.09
C ARG A 189 4.01 8.33 14.81
N ILE A 190 3.13 7.85 13.92
CA ILE A 190 2.71 8.60 12.72
C ILE A 190 1.92 9.86 13.11
N LEU A 191 1.03 9.77 14.09
CA LEU A 191 0.27 10.93 14.57
C LEU A 191 1.20 12.00 15.17
N ASP A 192 2.14 11.63 16.02
CA ASP A 192 3.11 12.55 16.62
C ASP A 192 4.00 13.22 15.57
N PHE A 193 4.51 12.42 14.63
CA PHE A 193 5.34 12.90 13.53
C PHE A 193 4.58 13.92 12.68
N THR A 194 3.33 13.63 12.33
CA THR A 194 2.53 14.55 11.50
C THR A 194 1.96 15.75 12.27
N GLY A 195 1.80 15.66 13.59
CA GLY A 195 1.52 16.81 14.45
C GLY A 195 2.66 17.82 14.37
N THR A 196 3.90 17.34 14.48
CA THR A 196 5.12 18.16 14.41
C THR A 196 5.31 18.85 13.05
N LEU A 197 4.98 18.17 11.95
CA LEU A 197 5.01 18.77 10.61
C LEU A 197 3.99 19.91 10.46
N THR A 198 2.83 19.78 11.10
CA THR A 198 1.77 20.80 11.02
C THR A 198 2.14 22.07 11.78
N SER A 199 2.88 21.95 12.89
CA SER A 199 3.39 23.11 13.63
C SER A 199 4.53 23.83 12.90
N LEU A 200 5.39 23.11 12.19
CA LEU A 200 6.53 23.71 11.45
C LEU A 200 6.07 24.50 10.22
N VAL A 201 5.07 24.01 9.49
CA VAL A 201 4.51 24.73 8.31
C VAL A 201 3.74 25.99 8.72
N LYS A 202 3.11 26.00 9.90
CA LYS A 202 2.41 27.20 10.40
C LYS A 202 3.35 28.33 10.82
N HIS A 203 4.55 28.03 11.34
CA HIS A 203 5.54 29.04 11.74
C HIS A 203 6.39 29.61 10.59
N SER A 204 6.31 29.04 9.39
CA SER A 204 7.03 29.54 8.20
C SER A 204 6.16 30.44 7.31
N ALA A 205 4.90 30.65 7.70
CA ALA A 205 3.90 31.45 6.98
C ALA A 205 3.45 32.70 7.76
N GLU A 206 4.13 33.01 8.86
CA GLU A 206 4.05 34.26 9.64
C GLU A 206 5.36 35.04 9.48
#